data_AF-A0A7W9WHG1-F1
#
_entry.id   AF-A0A7W9WHG1-F1
#
_cell.length_a   1.000
_cell.length_b   1.000
_cell.length_c   1.000
_cell.angle_alpha   90.00
_cell.angle_beta   90.00
_cell.angle_gamma   90.00
#
_symmetry.space_group_name_H-M   'P 1'
#
loop_
_entity.id
_entity.type
_entity.pdbx_description
1 polymer ?
#
loop_
_entity_poly.entity_id
_entity_poly.type
_entity_poly.pdbx_seq_one_letter_code
_entity_poly.pdbx_strand_id
1 'polypeptide(L)'
;MLSQLMSGQRAKIGNPAVVQRVQLLQDLAGQVADGSVSAAEATERMEEIKKSQGGSVLSNTTQTTSSSGAPTVKRVVREIQSLLRSVAAAGDIIDAADTLAPTHPELAEFLRVYGAGRTSDAVSHYQSHQN
;
A
#
# COMPACT_ATOMS: atom_id res chain seq x y z
N MET A 1 13.00 -32.48 13.20
CA MET A 1 12.10 -33.55 12.74
C MET A 1 10.67 -33.04 12.79
N LEU A 2 10.06 -32.78 11.64
CA LEU A 2 8.65 -33.11 11.41
C LEU A 2 8.49 -33.39 9.92
N SER A 3 8.09 -34.63 9.65
CA SER A 3 8.04 -35.31 8.37
C SER A 3 7.01 -34.69 7.44
N GLN A 4 7.35 -34.57 6.15
CA GLN A 4 6.46 -34.97 5.04
C GLN A 4 7.33 -35.45 3.87
N LEU A 5 7.98 -36.59 4.10
CA LEU A 5 8.67 -37.41 3.10
C LEU A 5 7.79 -38.62 2.73
N MET A 6 6.48 -38.38 2.51
CA MET A 6 5.45 -39.40 2.31
C MET A 6 4.47 -39.03 1.17
N SER A 7 4.98 -38.57 0.03
CA SER A 7 4.20 -38.50 -1.21
C SER A 7 5.17 -38.34 -2.37
N GLY A 8 5.62 -39.47 -2.93
CA GLY A 8 6.61 -39.57 -3.99
C GLY A 8 6.22 -38.95 -5.34
N GLN A 9 5.60 -37.77 -5.35
CA GLN A 9 5.18 -37.03 -6.53
C GLN A 9 5.81 -35.63 -6.50
N ARG A 10 7.05 -35.51 -6.99
CA ARG A 10 7.62 -34.19 -7.30
C ARG A 10 7.01 -33.69 -8.62
N ALA A 11 5.70 -33.44 -8.64
CA ALA A 11 5.15 -32.56 -9.66
C ALA A 11 5.79 -31.18 -9.40
N LYS A 12 6.68 -30.73 -10.31
CA LYS A 12 7.25 -29.38 -10.30
C LYS A 12 6.13 -28.42 -9.94
N ILE A 13 6.19 -27.84 -8.72
CA ILE A 13 5.22 -26.85 -8.24
C ILE A 13 5.08 -25.85 -9.38
N GLY A 14 3.93 -25.90 -10.07
CA GLY A 14 3.63 -25.01 -11.17
C GLY A 14 3.90 -23.61 -10.67
N ASN A 15 4.73 -22.86 -11.41
CA ASN A 15 5.31 -21.56 -11.05
C ASN A 15 4.56 -20.89 -9.87
N PRO A 16 5.17 -20.71 -8.68
CA PRO A 16 4.48 -20.19 -7.50
C PRO A 16 3.83 -18.81 -7.74
N ALA A 17 4.34 -18.04 -8.71
CA ALA A 17 3.71 -16.79 -9.16
C ALA A 17 2.35 -17.02 -9.87
N VAL A 18 2.15 -18.17 -10.51
CA VAL A 18 0.85 -18.58 -11.07
C VAL A 18 -0.15 -18.86 -9.95
N VAL A 19 0.26 -19.61 -8.92
CA VAL A 19 -0.62 -19.92 -7.77
C VAL A 19 -1.03 -18.64 -7.05
N GLN A 20 -0.10 -17.72 -6.83
CA GLN A 20 -0.39 -16.41 -6.26
C GLN A 20 -1.38 -15.60 -7.11
N ARG A 21 -1.23 -15.60 -8.44
CA ARG A 21 -2.18 -14.91 -9.34
C ARG A 21 -3.59 -15.50 -9.28
N VAL A 22 -3.70 -16.83 -9.24
CA VAL A 22 -4.99 -17.50 -9.12
C VAL A 22 -5.68 -17.14 -7.81
N GLN A 23 -4.93 -17.05 -6.71
CA GLN A 23 -5.47 -16.61 -5.42
C GLN A 23 -5.97 -15.14 -5.50
N LEU A 24 -5.16 -14.23 -6.04
CA LEU A 24 -5.53 -12.82 -6.18
C LEU A 24 -6.76 -12.60 -7.09
N LEU A 25 -6.90 -13.41 -8.15
CA LEU A 25 -8.09 -13.37 -9.01
C LEU A 25 -9.34 -13.90 -8.30
N GLN A 26 -9.21 -14.92 -7.43
CA GLN A 26 -10.33 -15.41 -6.62
C GLN A 26 -10.80 -14.37 -5.60
N ASP A 27 -9.85 -13.69 -4.94
CA ASP A 27 -10.17 -12.63 -3.97
C ASP A 27 -10.83 -11.43 -4.66
N LEU A 28 -10.35 -11.05 -5.85
CA LEU A 28 -10.95 -9.97 -6.65
C LEU A 28 -12.37 -10.34 -7.13
N ALA A 29 -12.59 -11.58 -7.54
CA ALA A 29 -13.92 -12.06 -7.93
C ALA A 29 -14.92 -11.98 -6.76
N GLY A 30 -14.48 -12.29 -5.54
CA GLY A 30 -15.30 -12.10 -4.33
C GLY A 30 -15.67 -10.63 -4.09
N GLN A 31 -14.70 -9.72 -4.22
CA GLN A 31 -14.93 -8.28 -4.02
C GLN A 31 -15.88 -7.65 -5.06
N VAL A 32 -15.86 -8.14 -6.30
CA VAL A 32 -16.81 -7.72 -7.34
C VAL A 32 -18.20 -8.31 -7.06
N ALA A 33 -18.28 -9.58 -6.63
CA ALA A 33 -19.55 -10.22 -6.28
C ALA A 33 -20.24 -9.53 -5.10
N ASP A 34 -19.46 -9.07 -4.11
CA ASP A 34 -19.96 -8.33 -2.94
C ASP A 34 -20.19 -6.82 -3.22
N GLY A 35 -20.02 -6.38 -4.47
CA GLY A 35 -20.24 -4.99 -4.90
C GLY A 35 -19.25 -3.97 -4.32
N SER A 36 -18.19 -4.45 -3.67
CA SER A 36 -17.17 -3.62 -3.01
C SER A 36 -16.16 -3.02 -3.99
N VAL A 37 -16.11 -3.53 -5.22
CA VAL A 37 -15.22 -3.10 -6.29
C VAL A 37 -16.04 -2.92 -7.57
N SER A 38 -15.94 -1.74 -8.18
CA SER A 38 -16.60 -1.44 -9.44
C SER A 38 -15.93 -2.17 -10.62
N ALA A 39 -16.65 -2.34 -11.73
CA ALA A 39 -16.11 -3.02 -12.92
C ALA A 39 -14.85 -2.31 -13.48
N ALA A 40 -14.76 -0.98 -13.36
CA ALA A 40 -13.59 -0.22 -13.78
C ALA A 40 -12.36 -0.56 -12.92
N GLU A 41 -12.52 -0.57 -11.60
CA GLU A 41 -11.45 -0.91 -10.63
C GLU A 41 -11.04 -2.39 -10.72
N ALA A 42 -11.98 -3.29 -11.00
CA ALA A 42 -11.68 -4.69 -11.23
C ALA A 42 -10.77 -4.89 -12.45
N THR A 43 -11.00 -4.13 -13.52
CA THR A 43 -10.20 -4.21 -14.75
C THR A 43 -8.76 -3.75 -14.51
N GLU A 44 -8.59 -2.68 -13.73
CA GLU A 44 -7.28 -2.17 -13.31
C GLU A 44 -6.54 -3.18 -12.42
N ARG A 45 -7.21 -3.76 -11.43
CA ARG A 45 -6.66 -4.81 -10.54
C ARG A 45 -6.24 -6.06 -11.31
N MET A 46 -7.00 -6.49 -12.31
CA MET A 46 -6.63 -7.62 -13.17
C MET A 46 -5.35 -7.34 -13.98
N GLU A 47 -5.20 -6.11 -14.48
CA GLU A 47 -4.01 -5.70 -15.23
C GLU A 47 -2.77 -5.60 -14.32
N GLU A 48 -2.93 -5.21 -13.05
CA GLU A 48 -1.87 -5.24 -12.04
C GLU A 48 -1.42 -6.69 -11.72
N ILE A 49 -2.37 -7.60 -11.50
CA ILE A 49 -2.10 -9.05 -11.29
C ILE A 49 -1.36 -9.66 -12.48
N LYS A 50 -1.68 -9.20 -13.70
CA LYS A 50 -1.01 -9.61 -14.94
C LYS A 50 0.40 -9.02 -15.07
N LYS A 51 0.64 -7.77 -14.69
CA LYS A 51 1.95 -7.10 -14.73
C LYS A 51 2.96 -7.62 -13.70
N SER A 52 2.50 -8.31 -12.66
CA SER A 52 3.34 -8.99 -11.65
C SER A 52 4.28 -10.09 -12.21
N GLN A 53 4.29 -10.33 -13.53
CA GLN A 53 5.03 -11.41 -14.19
C GLN A 53 6.56 -11.30 -14.26
N GLY A 54 7.22 -10.22 -13.82
CA GLY A 54 8.63 -10.01 -14.23
C GLY A 54 9.54 -9.22 -13.30
N GLY A 55 9.17 -9.00 -12.03
CA GLY A 55 9.88 -8.08 -11.15
C GLY A 55 10.65 -8.73 -10.01
N SER A 56 11.90 -9.10 -10.26
CA SER A 56 13.01 -9.06 -9.29
C SER A 56 12.84 -9.80 -7.95
N VAL A 57 13.44 -11.00 -7.89
CA VAL A 57 13.82 -11.69 -6.64
C VAL A 57 14.97 -10.96 -5.91
N LEU A 58 15.33 -9.73 -6.31
CA LEU A 58 16.41 -8.91 -5.74
C LEU A 58 15.97 -7.50 -5.31
N SER A 59 14.69 -7.15 -5.43
CA SER A 59 14.16 -5.89 -4.89
C SER A 59 13.51 -6.13 -3.54
N ASN A 60 14.38 -6.19 -2.52
CA ASN A 60 14.16 -5.73 -1.15
C ASN A 60 12.68 -5.66 -0.68
N THR A 61 12.26 -6.68 0.06
CA THR A 61 11.28 -6.60 1.18
C THR A 61 10.22 -5.50 1.08
N THR A 62 9.32 -5.61 0.11
CA THR A 62 7.97 -5.07 0.30
C THR A 62 7.04 -6.27 0.39
N GLN A 63 7.08 -6.92 1.55
CA GLN A 63 6.06 -7.87 1.96
C GLN A 63 4.72 -7.11 1.97
N THR A 64 4.00 -7.18 0.86
CA THR A 64 2.57 -6.91 0.81
C THR A 64 1.88 -8.13 1.45
N THR A 65 2.06 -8.30 2.76
CA THR A 65 1.14 -9.09 3.56
C THR A 65 -0.10 -8.22 3.74
N SER A 66 -1.02 -8.34 2.80
CA SER A 66 -2.41 -7.91 2.97
C SER A 66 -3.04 -8.82 4.03
N SER A 67 -2.73 -8.56 5.30
CA SER A 67 -3.50 -9.08 6.42
C SER A 67 -4.85 -8.38 6.41
N SER A 68 -5.92 -9.11 6.13
CA SER A 68 -7.30 -8.72 6.44
C SER A 68 -7.36 -8.19 7.87
N GLY A 69 -7.49 -6.88 8.00
CA GLY A 69 -7.50 -6.13 9.24
C GLY A 69 -7.58 -4.66 8.85
N ALA A 70 -8.31 -3.85 9.63
CA ALA A 70 -8.44 -2.41 9.41
C ALA A 70 -7.09 -1.80 9.01
N PRO A 71 -7.06 -0.84 8.06
CA PRO A 71 -5.80 -0.28 7.59
C PRO A 71 -5.00 0.22 8.79
N THR A 72 -3.80 -0.34 8.98
CA THR A 72 -2.93 0.11 10.07
C THR A 72 -2.68 1.62 9.91
N VAL A 73 -2.67 2.37 11.01
CA VAL A 73 -2.44 3.84 10.98
C VAL A 73 -1.21 4.20 10.14
N LYS A 74 -0.15 3.39 10.22
CA LYS A 74 1.07 3.55 9.41
C LYS A 74 0.83 3.44 7.90
N ARG A 75 -0.07 2.56 7.45
CA ARG A 75 -0.44 2.43 6.03
C ARG A 75 -1.18 3.69 5.55
N VAL A 76 -2.20 4.14 6.30
CA VAL A 76 -2.97 5.34 5.97
C VAL A 76 -2.06 6.56 5.87
N VAL A 77 -1.18 6.77 6.86
CA VAL A 77 -0.22 7.88 6.85
C VAL A 77 0.70 7.81 5.64
N ARG A 78 1.21 6.62 5.30
CA ARG A 78 2.08 6.46 4.13
C ARG A 78 1.35 6.75 2.82
N GLU A 79 0.08 6.41 2.71
CA GLU A 79 -0.75 6.76 1.54
C GLU A 79 -0.94 8.28 1.43
N ILE A 80 -1.24 8.96 2.54
CA ILE A 80 -1.33 10.44 2.58
C ILE A 80 -0.01 11.08 2.15
N GLN A 81 1.11 10.64 2.73
CA GLN A 81 2.44 11.15 2.37
C GLN A 81 2.74 10.91 0.89
N SER A 82 2.40 9.73 0.37
CA SER A 82 2.59 9.39 -1.05
C SER A 82 1.77 10.27 -1.98
N LEU A 83 0.51 10.55 -1.62
CA LEU A 83 -0.37 11.42 -2.40
C LEU A 83 0.15 12.86 -2.41
N LEU A 84 0.55 13.38 -1.25
CA LEU A 84 1.09 14.74 -1.16
C LEU A 84 2.36 14.87 -2.01
N ARG A 85 3.19 13.82 -2.01
CA ARG A 85 4.43 13.74 -2.79
C ARG A 85 4.24 13.57 -4.29
N SER A 86 3.12 13.02 -4.73
CA SER A 86 2.84 12.89 -6.16
C SER A 86 2.35 14.21 -6.76
N VAL A 87 1.79 15.10 -5.94
CA VAL A 87 1.33 16.43 -6.34
C VAL A 87 2.49 17.42 -6.44
N ALA A 88 3.43 17.39 -5.50
CA ALA A 88 4.52 18.37 -5.45
C ALA A 88 5.82 17.81 -4.81
N ALA A 89 6.95 18.46 -5.09
CA ALA A 89 8.23 18.10 -4.47
C ALA A 89 8.30 18.57 -3.00
N ALA A 90 9.31 18.09 -2.25
CA ALA A 90 9.45 18.42 -0.81
C ALA A 90 9.52 19.93 -0.58
N GLY A 91 10.37 20.57 -1.39
CA GLY A 91 10.63 22.00 -1.28
C GLY A 91 9.34 22.76 -1.48
N ASP A 92 8.65 22.51 -2.60
CA ASP A 92 7.38 23.16 -2.92
C ASP A 92 6.32 23.01 -1.81
N ILE A 93 6.23 21.83 -1.18
CA ILE A 93 5.30 21.60 -0.07
C ILE A 93 5.69 22.40 1.17
N ILE A 94 6.99 22.49 1.48
CA ILE A 94 7.50 23.29 2.61
C ILE A 94 7.27 24.78 2.34
N ASP A 95 7.56 25.25 1.13
CA ASP A 95 7.37 26.66 0.74
C ASP A 95 5.89 27.06 0.82
N ALA A 96 4.98 26.16 0.41
CA ALA A 96 3.54 26.33 0.56
C ALA A 96 3.14 26.39 2.05
N ALA A 97 3.71 25.52 2.89
CA ALA A 97 3.48 25.54 4.33
C ALA A 97 3.95 26.85 4.96
N ASP A 98 5.12 27.35 4.58
CA ASP A 98 5.68 28.60 5.09
C ASP A 98 4.82 29.81 4.71
N THR A 99 4.25 29.79 3.50
CA THR A 99 3.32 30.82 3.03
C THR A 99 2.00 30.79 3.81
N LEU A 100 1.52 29.60 4.20
CA LEU A 100 0.27 29.41 4.93
C LEU A 100 0.41 29.66 6.44
N ALA A 101 1.60 29.49 7.01
CA ALA A 101 1.85 29.56 8.45
C ALA A 101 1.32 30.83 9.16
N PRO A 102 1.38 32.04 8.58
CA PRO A 102 0.88 33.25 9.24
C PRO A 102 -0.64 33.28 9.42
N THR A 103 -1.38 32.65 8.50
CA THR A 103 -2.84 32.73 8.44
C THR A 103 -3.50 31.44 8.92
N HIS A 104 -2.86 30.30 8.65
CA HIS A 104 -3.36 28.96 8.92
C HIS A 104 -2.24 28.06 9.48
N PRO A 105 -1.86 28.25 10.76
CA PRO A 105 -0.73 27.53 11.35
C PRO A 105 -0.93 26.01 11.38
N GLU A 106 -2.15 25.52 11.63
CA GLU A 106 -2.43 24.07 11.67
C GLU A 106 -2.30 23.40 10.30
N LEU A 107 -2.70 24.07 9.22
CA LEU A 107 -2.53 23.54 7.87
C LEU A 107 -1.05 23.53 7.45
N ALA A 108 -0.30 24.55 7.84
CA ALA A 108 1.15 24.58 7.62
C ALA A 108 1.86 23.45 8.37
N GLU A 109 1.45 23.16 9.60
CA GLU A 109 1.96 22.03 10.37
C GLU A 109 1.66 20.70 9.66
N PHE A 110 0.42 20.49 9.21
CA PHE A 110 0.05 19.31 8.45
C PHE A 110 0.94 19.13 7.21
N LEU A 111 1.12 20.17 6.39
CA LEU A 111 1.96 20.07 5.19
C LEU A 111 3.42 19.76 5.52
N ARG A 112 3.98 20.32 6.60
CA ARG A 112 5.35 20.01 7.04
C ARG A 112 5.48 18.56 7.51
N VAL A 113 4.56 18.11 8.35
CA VAL A 113 4.56 16.77 8.95
C VAL A 113 4.35 15.68 7.91
N TYR A 114 3.38 15.85 7.00
CA TYR A 114 3.04 14.84 6.00
C TYR A 114 3.81 14.99 4.68
N GLY A 115 4.29 16.19 4.33
CA GLY A 115 4.95 16.46 3.06
C GLY A 115 6.46 16.26 3.06
N ALA A 116 7.12 16.57 4.18
CA ALA A 116 8.57 16.50 4.32
C ALA A 116 9.04 15.81 5.62
N GLY A 117 8.14 15.55 6.56
CA GLY A 117 8.43 14.91 7.83
C GLY A 117 8.65 13.40 7.75
N ARG A 118 9.15 12.83 8.85
CA ARG A 118 9.31 11.38 8.99
C ARG A 118 7.94 10.73 9.20
N THR A 119 7.77 9.52 8.68
CA THR A 119 6.53 8.75 8.87
C THR A 119 6.21 8.50 10.35
N SER A 120 7.21 8.46 11.24
CA SER A 120 7.00 8.38 12.69
C SER A 120 6.21 9.57 13.23
N ASP A 121 6.59 10.77 12.79
CA ASP A 121 6.05 12.04 13.30
C ASP A 121 4.63 12.24 12.77
N ALA A 122 4.42 11.88 11.51
CA ALA A 122 3.09 11.87 10.89
C ALA A 122 2.13 10.86 11.53
N VAL A 123 2.61 9.70 12.00
CA VAL A 123 1.79 8.75 12.76
C VAL A 123 1.38 9.32 14.12
N SER A 124 2.31 9.94 14.84
CA SER A 124 1.99 10.60 16.12
C SER A 124 0.99 11.73 15.94
N HIS A 125 1.16 12.56 14.91
CA HIS A 125 0.22 13.64 14.58
C HIS A 125 -1.16 13.11 14.14
N TYR A 126 -1.22 11.98 13.42
CA TYR A 126 -2.48 11.34 13.05
C TYR A 126 -3.23 10.80 14.27
N GLN A 127 -2.51 10.19 15.21
CA GLN A 127 -3.08 9.64 16.43
C GLN A 127 -3.59 10.72 17.38
N SER A 128 -2.89 11.85 17.49
CA SER A 128 -3.36 12.96 18.32
C SER A 128 -4.65 13.62 17.81
N HIS A 129 -4.91 13.56 16.50
CA HIS A 129 -6.10 14.15 15.87
C HIS A 129 -7.30 13.20 15.73
N GLN A 130 -7.10 11.89 15.93
CA GLN A 130 -8.18 10.90 15.92
C GLN A 130 -8.89 10.74 17.28
N ASN A 131 -8.37 11.38 18.33
CA ASN A 131 -8.75 11.19 19.72
C ASN A 131 -9.60 12.34 20.26
#